data_AF-F4PKZ3-F1
#
_entry.id   AF-F4PKZ3-F1
#
_cell.length_a   1.000
_cell.length_b   1.000
_cell.length_c   1.000
_cell.angle_alpha   90.00
_cell.angle_beta   90.00
_cell.angle_gamma   90.00
#
_symmetry.space_group_name_H-M   'P 1'
#
loop_
_entity.id
_entity.type
_entity.pdbx_description
1 polymer ?
#
loop_
_entity_poly.entity_id
_entity_poly.type
_entity_poly.pdbx_seq_one_letter_code
_entity_poly.pdbx_strand_id
1 'polypeptide(L)'
;MLEKKKKKKKKNKKKKRLGTPYVEPGTIVEGVNDEHNYTYDYGNVVDPPDEEDDMRMLKVTGNPAADFTRAYSVIGSPFSEMWKLVLPPSFVTMQALLVVASYVLKFPGYGRGTLPNTVKHVLVKMIREVPRLFPDLGIKIRYFHNKYYGLGDQQRTVKWDLAKMSQYLQGNSIRQYSTTRYSDTQDSHDCCIAICKAIMGAIIMKNNQSIYTEEQVKQLLEQEETSVEAALDQMGRMGLPHWRTLSDYVLHMRMYVLVVTLMAFQSGVKNYVSPVLIDGLQTEILDTLEFAHFQFDQDMQTTFNKFYREIFHDTKSHEKAKVMFNMMQTLNLDFDNIPNMEKLKQLFSK
;
A
#
# COMPACT_ATOMS: atom_id res chain seq x y z
N MET A 1 -20.75 79.22 4.21
CA MET A 1 -19.36 78.95 4.62
C MET A 1 -18.97 77.56 4.14
N LEU A 2 -18.00 77.46 3.23
CA LEU A 2 -17.54 76.20 2.61
C LEU A 2 -16.26 75.72 3.30
N GLU A 3 -16.36 74.66 4.10
CA GLU A 3 -15.24 74.13 4.87
C GLU A 3 -14.45 73.07 4.07
N LYS A 4 -13.25 73.46 3.62
CA LYS A 4 -12.33 72.61 2.84
C LYS A 4 -11.61 71.60 3.74
N LYS A 5 -11.94 70.31 3.64
CA LYS A 5 -11.16 69.20 4.24
C LYS A 5 -9.82 68.99 3.52
N LYS A 6 -8.71 69.32 4.19
CA LYS A 6 -7.32 69.02 3.76
C LYS A 6 -6.98 67.53 3.96
N LYS A 7 -6.69 66.80 2.87
CA LYS A 7 -6.11 65.43 2.91
C LYS A 7 -4.61 65.49 3.23
N LYS A 8 -4.17 64.88 4.35
CA LYS A 8 -2.76 64.66 4.71
C LYS A 8 -2.18 63.46 3.93
N LYS A 9 -1.15 63.67 3.11
CA LYS A 9 -0.35 62.61 2.46
C LYS A 9 0.67 62.04 3.46
N LYS A 10 0.61 60.72 3.74
CA LYS A 10 1.64 59.96 4.48
C LYS A 10 2.83 59.65 3.54
N LYS A 11 4.04 60.10 3.89
CA LYS A 11 5.31 59.71 3.23
C LYS A 11 5.88 58.45 3.90
N ASN A 12 5.99 57.36 3.16
CA ASN A 12 6.71 56.16 3.61
C ASN A 12 8.22 56.32 3.37
N LYS A 13 9.03 56.31 4.43
CA LYS A 13 10.50 56.22 4.37
C LYS A 13 10.91 54.75 4.17
N LYS A 14 11.53 54.43 3.03
CA LYS A 14 12.21 53.13 2.82
C LYS A 14 13.50 53.09 3.66
N LYS A 15 13.61 52.14 4.59
CA LYS A 15 14.87 51.78 5.27
C LYS A 15 15.80 51.09 4.27
N LYS A 16 16.98 51.66 4.00
CA LYS A 16 18.09 50.98 3.32
C LYS A 16 18.56 49.83 4.23
N ARG A 17 18.53 48.59 3.74
CA ARG A 17 19.18 47.45 4.39
C ARG A 17 20.68 47.56 4.14
N LEU A 18 21.48 47.54 5.21
CA LEU A 18 22.92 47.31 5.13
C LEU A 18 23.10 45.87 4.64
N GLY A 19 23.79 45.70 3.51
CA GLY A 19 24.10 44.38 2.96
C GLY A 19 25.05 43.65 3.90
N THR A 20 24.70 42.42 4.26
CA THR A 20 25.64 41.49 4.91
C THR A 20 26.75 41.14 3.90
N PRO A 21 28.03 41.16 4.31
CA PRO A 21 29.13 40.78 3.44
C PRO A 21 28.96 39.32 2.99
N TYR A 22 29.18 39.09 1.71
CA TYR A 22 29.19 37.76 1.13
C TYR A 22 30.53 37.08 1.45
N VAL A 23 30.48 35.86 2.00
CA VAL A 23 31.67 35.05 2.31
C VAL A 23 31.71 33.90 1.30
N GLU A 24 32.86 33.69 0.66
CA GLU A 24 33.03 32.64 -0.32
C GLU A 24 33.08 31.24 0.35
N PRO A 25 32.46 30.22 -0.26
CA PRO A 25 32.50 28.85 0.26
C PRO A 25 33.94 28.35 0.45
N GLY A 26 34.26 27.90 1.67
CA GLY A 26 35.59 27.43 2.05
C GLY A 26 36.44 28.45 2.83
N THR A 27 35.95 29.68 3.02
CA THR A 27 36.62 30.67 3.87
C THR A 27 36.37 30.34 5.34
N ILE A 28 37.41 29.97 6.10
CA ILE A 28 37.33 29.78 7.56
C ILE A 28 37.15 31.16 8.21
N VAL A 29 36.00 31.40 8.82
CA VAL A 29 35.69 32.69 9.47
C VAL A 29 36.01 32.58 10.95
N GLU A 30 37.12 33.19 11.39
CA GLU A 30 37.50 33.23 12.81
C GLU A 30 36.34 33.80 13.66
N GLY A 31 35.89 33.02 14.64
CA GLY A 31 34.81 33.40 15.58
C GLY A 31 33.44 32.81 15.26
N VAL A 32 33.29 32.06 14.17
CA VAL A 32 32.13 31.18 13.94
C VAL A 32 32.51 29.79 14.44
N ASN A 33 31.79 29.29 15.45
CA ASN A 33 32.06 28.02 16.10
C ASN A 33 31.58 26.86 15.21
N ASP A 34 32.34 26.53 14.17
CA ASP A 34 32.17 25.30 13.41
C ASP A 34 33.08 24.22 14.01
N GLU A 35 32.48 23.09 14.39
CA GLU A 35 33.08 22.02 15.21
C GLU A 35 34.23 21.26 14.52
N HIS A 36 34.89 21.86 13.53
CA HIS A 36 35.89 21.23 12.66
C HIS A 36 37.17 20.78 13.39
N ASN A 37 37.42 21.29 14.61
CA ASN A 37 38.55 20.89 15.43
C ASN A 37 38.15 20.06 16.67
N TYR A 38 36.91 19.57 16.74
CA TYR A 38 36.50 18.73 17.85
C TYR A 38 36.87 17.26 17.59
N THR A 39 37.82 16.74 18.34
CA THR A 39 38.15 15.31 18.33
C THR A 39 37.10 14.56 19.15
N TYR A 40 36.25 13.78 18.48
CA TYR A 40 35.27 12.94 19.15
C TYR A 40 35.92 11.60 19.57
N ASP A 41 35.86 11.28 20.86
CA ASP A 41 36.23 9.97 21.39
C ASP A 41 35.01 9.04 21.31
N TYR A 42 35.02 8.10 20.37
CA TYR A 42 33.89 7.22 20.08
C TYR A 42 33.86 5.93 20.92
N GLY A 43 34.73 5.79 21.92
CA GLY A 43 34.79 4.58 22.76
C GLY A 43 35.07 3.30 21.96
N ASN A 44 35.13 2.16 22.67
CA ASN A 44 35.47 0.86 22.05
C ASN A 44 34.45 0.48 20.96
N VAL A 45 34.93 0.44 19.71
CA VAL A 45 34.19 -0.05 18.55
C VAL A 45 34.00 -1.56 18.73
N VAL A 46 32.74 -1.98 18.86
CA VAL A 46 32.35 -3.40 18.88
C VAL A 46 32.00 -3.78 17.45
N ASP A 47 32.64 -4.82 16.92
CA ASP A 47 32.35 -5.34 15.58
C ASP A 47 30.88 -5.80 15.49
N PRO A 48 30.15 -5.47 14.41
CA PRO A 48 28.77 -5.89 14.25
C PRO A 48 28.70 -7.43 14.07
N PRO A 49 27.74 -8.11 14.73
CA PRO A 49 27.54 -9.55 14.53
C PRO A 49 27.03 -9.85 13.11
N ASP A 50 27.43 -10.99 12.55
CA ASP A 50 27.07 -11.44 11.19
C ASP A 50 25.55 -11.35 10.92
N GLU A 51 25.17 -10.56 9.91
CA GLU A 51 23.94 -9.74 9.91
C GLU A 51 22.81 -10.22 8.97
N GLU A 52 22.93 -11.38 8.30
CA GLU A 52 21.99 -11.70 7.19
C GLU A 52 20.69 -12.41 7.60
N ASP A 53 20.67 -13.22 8.66
CA ASP A 53 19.49 -14.03 9.03
C ASP A 53 18.58 -13.36 10.09
N ASP A 54 19.05 -12.28 10.72
CA ASP A 54 18.33 -11.60 11.82
C ASP A 54 17.42 -10.45 11.35
N MET A 55 17.44 -10.12 10.06
CA MET A 55 16.77 -8.92 9.53
C MET A 55 15.26 -9.07 9.31
N ARG A 56 14.69 -10.28 9.37
CA ARG A 56 13.27 -10.52 9.08
C ARG A 56 12.36 -10.53 10.30
N MET A 57 12.92 -10.75 11.49
CA MET A 57 12.16 -10.72 12.73
C MET A 57 12.85 -9.81 13.73
N LEU A 58 12.10 -8.81 14.20
CA LEU A 58 12.60 -7.93 15.23
C LEU A 58 12.82 -8.74 16.53
N LYS A 59 14.07 -9.03 16.87
CA LYS A 59 14.39 -9.69 18.15
C LYS A 59 14.02 -8.77 19.30
N VAL A 60 12.96 -9.14 20.02
CA VAL A 60 12.48 -8.45 21.23
C VAL A 60 13.41 -8.82 22.38
N THR A 61 14.02 -7.82 23.00
CA THR A 61 14.92 -7.98 24.16
C THR A 61 14.24 -7.73 25.49
N GLY A 62 12.97 -7.31 25.48
CA GLY A 62 12.22 -6.97 26.68
C GLY A 62 12.63 -5.61 27.29
N ASN A 63 13.58 -4.92 26.66
CA ASN A 63 13.92 -3.53 26.96
C ASN A 63 13.13 -2.61 26.02
N PRO A 64 12.13 -1.86 26.55
CA PRO A 64 11.29 -0.94 25.80
C PRO A 64 12.03 0.00 24.84
N ALA A 65 13.18 0.53 25.26
CA ALA A 65 13.93 1.52 24.50
C ALA A 65 14.75 0.86 23.39
N ALA A 66 15.38 -0.28 23.67
CA ALA A 66 16.19 -0.99 22.68
C ALA A 66 15.33 -1.65 21.59
N ASP A 67 14.17 -2.19 21.97
CA ASP A 67 13.22 -2.79 21.03
C ASP A 67 12.56 -1.73 20.15
N PHE A 68 12.26 -0.56 20.72
CA PHE A 68 11.79 0.60 19.97
C PHE A 68 12.83 1.09 18.95
N THR A 69 14.08 1.28 19.35
CA THR A 69 15.14 1.76 18.45
C THR A 69 15.33 0.78 17.30
N ARG A 70 15.30 -0.53 17.55
CA ARG A 70 15.34 -1.53 16.48
C ARG A 70 14.16 -1.43 15.53
N ALA A 71 12.93 -1.36 16.04
CA ALA A 71 11.73 -1.22 15.20
C ALA A 71 11.76 0.06 14.36
N TYR A 72 12.17 1.16 14.96
CA TYR A 72 12.27 2.46 14.30
C TYR A 72 13.37 2.48 13.23
N SER A 73 14.55 1.94 13.54
CA SER A 73 15.66 1.84 12.59
C SER A 73 15.31 0.98 11.38
N VAL A 74 14.55 -0.11 11.57
CA VAL A 74 14.07 -0.95 10.47
C VAL A 74 13.10 -0.19 9.56
N ILE A 75 12.13 0.55 10.13
CA ILE A 75 11.20 1.40 9.36
C ILE A 75 11.93 2.53 8.63
N GLY A 76 12.99 3.08 9.22
CA GLY A 76 13.81 4.15 8.64
C GLY A 76 14.91 3.66 7.69
N SER A 77 15.15 2.35 7.62
CA SER A 77 16.21 1.77 6.80
C SER A 77 15.81 1.73 5.31
N PRO A 78 16.79 1.61 4.39
CA PRO A 78 16.52 1.32 2.98
C PRO A 78 15.66 0.07 2.75
N PHE A 79 15.59 -0.87 3.71
CA PHE A 79 14.70 -2.05 3.61
C PHE A 79 13.22 -1.68 3.62
N SER A 80 12.84 -0.54 4.19
CA SER A 80 11.45 -0.06 4.13
C SER A 80 10.98 0.24 2.70
N GLU A 81 11.90 0.59 1.79
CA GLU A 81 11.63 0.77 0.36
C GLU A 81 11.28 -0.56 -0.32
N MET A 82 11.98 -1.65 0.06
CA MET A 82 11.64 -3.01 -0.40
C MET A 82 10.24 -3.43 0.06
N TRP A 83 9.81 -2.95 1.24
CA TRP A 83 8.48 -3.24 1.75
C TRP A 83 7.39 -2.36 1.14
N LYS A 84 7.67 -1.29 0.40
CA LYS A 84 6.63 -0.41 -0.18
C LYS A 84 5.58 -1.15 -1.04
N LEU A 85 5.95 -2.28 -1.62
CA LEU A 85 5.03 -3.13 -2.39
C LEU A 85 4.06 -3.93 -1.51
N VAL A 86 4.41 -4.13 -0.23
CA VAL A 86 3.70 -4.95 0.76
C VAL A 86 3.29 -4.14 2.00
N LEU A 87 3.66 -2.85 2.08
CA LEU A 87 3.33 -1.99 3.20
C LEU A 87 1.81 -1.92 3.29
N PRO A 88 1.25 -2.15 4.48
CA PRO A 88 -0.18 -2.09 4.65
C PRO A 88 -0.66 -0.66 4.35
N PRO A 89 -1.97 -0.48 4.11
CA PRO A 89 -2.61 0.82 3.93
C PRO A 89 -1.99 1.96 4.72
N SER A 90 -2.03 3.17 4.15
CA SER A 90 -1.59 4.38 4.83
C SER A 90 -2.24 4.54 6.21
N PHE A 91 -3.45 4.02 6.41
CA PHE A 91 -4.10 3.95 7.72
C PHE A 91 -3.41 3.01 8.71
N VAL A 92 -2.98 1.81 8.30
CA VAL A 92 -2.33 0.82 9.18
C VAL A 92 -0.94 1.30 9.55
N THR A 93 -0.19 1.85 8.59
CA THR A 93 1.09 2.49 8.88
C THR A 93 0.90 3.68 9.82
N MET A 94 -0.13 4.50 9.57
CA MET A 94 -0.51 5.60 10.43
C MET A 94 -0.90 5.14 11.82
N GLN A 95 -1.60 4.02 11.94
CA GLN A 95 -2.00 3.46 13.21
C GLN A 95 -0.76 2.96 13.98
N ALA A 96 0.05 2.11 13.34
CA ALA A 96 1.23 1.50 13.93
C ALA A 96 2.25 2.53 14.45
N LEU A 97 2.62 3.53 13.64
CA LEU A 97 3.58 4.59 14.00
C LEU A 97 3.19 5.34 15.27
N LEU A 98 1.93 5.30 15.56
CA LEU A 98 1.28 6.26 16.39
C LEU A 98 0.98 5.55 17.73
N VAL A 99 0.75 4.21 17.69
CA VAL A 99 0.88 3.30 18.85
C VAL A 99 2.28 3.48 19.45
N VAL A 100 3.26 3.46 18.56
CA VAL A 100 4.69 3.51 18.85
C VAL A 100 5.09 4.85 19.50
N ALA A 101 4.70 6.00 18.95
CA ALA A 101 5.07 7.32 19.49
C ALA A 101 4.54 7.61 20.90
N SER A 102 3.37 7.06 21.19
CA SER A 102 2.66 7.25 22.44
C SER A 102 3.24 6.48 23.61
N TYR A 103 3.92 5.38 23.29
CA TYR A 103 4.69 4.55 24.21
C TYR A 103 5.96 5.29 24.67
N VAL A 104 6.67 5.94 23.73
CA VAL A 104 7.88 6.73 24.00
C VAL A 104 7.61 7.91 24.93
N LEU A 105 6.49 8.60 24.74
CA LEU A 105 6.16 9.83 25.48
C LEU A 105 5.58 9.58 26.89
N LYS A 106 5.48 8.31 27.32
CA LYS A 106 4.98 7.90 28.65
C LYS A 106 3.70 8.61 29.08
N PHE A 107 2.73 8.74 28.17
CA PHE A 107 1.46 9.38 28.51
C PHE A 107 0.81 8.63 29.70
N PRO A 108 0.37 9.33 30.76
CA PRO A 108 -0.24 8.67 31.91
C PRO A 108 -1.52 7.94 31.46
N GLY A 109 -1.57 6.63 31.73
CA GLY A 109 -2.63 5.73 31.25
C GLY A 109 -2.33 5.04 29.90
N TYR A 110 -1.15 5.26 29.31
CA TYR A 110 -0.76 4.56 28.10
C TYR A 110 -0.24 3.16 28.39
N GLY A 111 -0.76 2.17 27.68
CA GLY A 111 -0.81 0.77 28.11
C GLY A 111 -2.15 0.39 28.77
N ARG A 112 -3.06 1.35 28.96
CA ARG A 112 -4.50 1.10 29.19
C ARG A 112 -5.28 1.57 27.95
N GLY A 113 -5.53 0.61 27.05
CA GLY A 113 -6.31 0.79 25.81
C GLY A 113 -5.44 1.08 24.57
N THR A 114 -5.84 0.54 23.41
CA THR A 114 -4.90 0.18 22.31
C THR A 114 -4.82 1.12 21.10
N LEU A 115 -5.72 2.08 20.97
CA LEU A 115 -5.97 2.84 19.74
C LEU A 115 -5.86 4.39 19.79
N PRO A 116 -5.89 5.09 20.95
CA PRO A 116 -6.07 6.55 20.92
C PRO A 116 -4.84 7.32 20.49
N ASN A 117 -3.69 6.75 20.81
CA ASN A 117 -2.50 7.55 20.91
C ASN A 117 -1.72 7.45 19.61
N THR A 118 -1.90 6.29 18.94
CA THR A 118 -2.12 5.81 17.55
C THR A 118 -2.93 6.63 16.54
N VAL A 119 -3.48 7.78 16.93
CA VAL A 119 -4.17 8.71 16.03
C VAL A 119 -3.52 10.12 16.00
N LYS A 120 -2.68 10.47 16.97
CA LYS A 120 -2.15 11.82 17.24
C LYS A 120 -0.94 12.33 16.39
N HIS A 121 -0.18 11.51 15.69
CA HIS A 121 1.19 11.78 15.21
C HIS A 121 1.29 11.78 13.68
N VAL A 122 0.47 11.00 12.97
CA VAL A 122 0.28 11.23 11.54
C VAL A 122 -0.56 12.47 11.26
N LEU A 123 -1.47 12.84 12.19
CA LEU A 123 -2.13 14.15 12.23
C LEU A 123 -1.14 15.34 12.28
N VAL A 124 0.04 15.18 12.88
CA VAL A 124 1.07 16.23 12.97
C VAL A 124 1.93 16.31 11.71
N LYS A 125 2.13 15.20 10.98
CA LYS A 125 3.05 15.13 9.82
C LYS A 125 2.40 15.48 8.48
N MET A 126 1.09 15.24 8.30
CA MET A 126 0.38 15.53 7.03
C MET A 126 -0.23 16.94 6.96
N ILE A 127 -0.22 17.69 8.06
CA ILE A 127 -0.90 18.96 8.22
C ILE A 127 0.16 19.99 8.65
N ARG A 128 0.60 20.85 7.73
CA ARG A 128 1.69 21.84 7.89
C ARG A 128 1.63 22.73 9.15
N GLU A 129 0.54 22.72 9.92
CA GLU A 129 0.44 23.34 11.25
C GLU A 129 -0.31 22.42 12.23
N VAL A 130 0.34 22.14 13.37
CA VAL A 130 -0.23 21.45 14.53
C VAL A 130 -1.34 22.33 15.11
N PRO A 131 -2.61 21.88 15.09
CA PRO A 131 -3.70 22.64 15.70
C PRO A 131 -3.45 22.80 17.20
N ARG A 132 -3.31 24.06 17.66
CA ARG A 132 -2.99 24.40 19.05
C ARG A 132 -4.23 24.48 19.96
N LEU A 133 -5.41 24.54 19.36
CA LEU A 133 -6.69 24.64 20.06
C LEU A 133 -7.60 23.45 19.69
N PHE A 134 -8.39 23.00 20.65
CA PHE A 134 -9.28 21.84 20.53
C PHE A 134 -10.28 21.92 19.36
N PRO A 135 -10.90 23.07 19.03
CA PRO A 135 -11.80 23.18 17.87
C PRO A 135 -11.11 22.94 16.52
N ASP A 136 -9.87 23.40 16.36
CA ASP A 136 -9.10 23.25 15.12
C ASP A 136 -8.69 21.80 14.87
N LEU A 137 -8.35 21.08 15.94
CA LEU A 137 -8.10 19.64 15.89
C LEU A 137 -9.37 18.89 15.47
N GLY A 138 -10.53 19.28 16.01
CA GLY A 138 -11.82 18.69 15.65
C GLY A 138 -12.22 18.90 14.19
N ILE A 139 -12.03 20.11 13.64
CA ILE A 139 -12.30 20.42 12.22
C ILE A 139 -11.36 19.62 11.30
N LYS A 140 -10.08 19.51 11.65
CA LYS A 140 -9.09 18.80 10.83
C LYS A 140 -9.20 17.28 10.90
N ILE A 141 -9.48 16.72 12.08
CA ILE A 141 -9.85 15.29 12.21
C ILE A 141 -11.08 15.02 11.37
N ARG A 142 -12.10 15.88 11.41
CA ARG A 142 -13.32 15.72 10.59
C ARG A 142 -13.04 15.84 9.09
N TYR A 143 -12.14 16.73 8.67
CA TYR A 143 -11.69 16.83 7.28
C TYR A 143 -10.94 15.57 6.82
N PHE A 144 -9.97 15.07 7.60
CA PHE A 144 -9.21 13.85 7.26
C PHE A 144 -10.06 12.59 7.34
N HIS A 145 -10.89 12.49 8.37
CA HIS A 145 -11.93 11.50 8.47
C HIS A 145 -12.76 11.56 7.19
N ASN A 146 -13.43 12.67 6.86
CA ASN A 146 -14.25 12.75 5.63
C ASN A 146 -13.47 12.52 4.33
N LYS A 147 -12.19 12.93 4.26
CA LYS A 147 -11.35 12.81 3.07
C LYS A 147 -10.81 11.39 2.84
N TYR A 148 -10.58 10.60 3.88
CA TYR A 148 -9.94 9.28 3.75
C TYR A 148 -10.78 8.12 4.32
N TYR A 149 -11.67 8.38 5.27
CA TYR A 149 -12.39 7.36 6.07
C TYR A 149 -13.91 7.49 5.97
N GLY A 150 -14.43 8.70 6.19
CA GLY A 150 -15.85 9.03 6.12
C GLY A 150 -16.45 8.67 4.78
N LEU A 151 -15.81 8.95 3.65
CA LEU A 151 -16.37 8.53 2.36
C LEU A 151 -16.32 7.01 2.17
N GLY A 152 -15.17 6.36 2.36
CA GLY A 152 -15.01 4.91 2.14
C GLY A 152 -15.86 4.05 3.08
N ASP A 153 -15.86 4.32 4.37
CA ASP A 153 -16.67 3.57 5.34
C ASP A 153 -18.17 3.89 5.21
N GLN A 154 -18.55 5.12 4.84
CA GLN A 154 -19.94 5.40 4.45
C GLN A 154 -20.33 4.57 3.22
N GLN A 155 -19.41 4.40 2.25
CA GLN A 155 -19.67 3.56 1.08
C GLN A 155 -19.89 2.10 1.43
N ARG A 156 -19.32 1.54 2.51
CA ARG A 156 -19.56 0.13 2.90
C ARG A 156 -21.03 -0.19 3.14
N THR A 157 -21.79 0.78 3.63
CA THR A 157 -23.23 0.62 3.90
C THR A 157 -24.11 0.89 2.66
N VAL A 158 -23.53 1.49 1.63
CA VAL A 158 -24.24 1.79 0.38
C VAL A 158 -24.19 0.56 -0.50
N LYS A 159 -25.35 0.05 -0.92
CA LYS A 159 -25.40 -0.99 -1.96
C LYS A 159 -24.94 -0.40 -3.29
N TRP A 160 -23.85 -0.92 -3.82
CA TRP A 160 -23.32 -0.52 -5.12
C TRP A 160 -24.06 -1.20 -6.26
N ASP A 161 -24.25 -0.43 -7.33
CA ASP A 161 -24.55 -0.91 -8.67
C ASP A 161 -23.39 -0.46 -9.57
N LEU A 162 -23.43 -0.84 -10.86
CA LEU A 162 -22.40 -0.47 -11.82
C LEU A 162 -22.16 1.04 -11.87
N ALA A 163 -23.23 1.84 -11.87
CA ALA A 163 -23.16 3.30 -11.97
C ALA A 163 -22.51 3.93 -10.73
N LYS A 164 -22.87 3.47 -9.53
CA LYS A 164 -22.25 3.93 -8.27
C LYS A 164 -20.79 3.53 -8.17
N MET A 165 -20.44 2.31 -8.59
CA MET A 165 -19.04 1.89 -8.66
C MET A 165 -18.24 2.78 -9.61
N SER A 166 -18.78 3.06 -10.81
CA SER A 166 -18.15 3.98 -11.78
C SER A 166 -17.95 5.37 -11.19
N GLN A 167 -19.00 5.93 -10.57
CA GLN A 167 -18.94 7.23 -9.90
C GLN A 167 -17.87 7.25 -8.81
N TYR A 168 -17.77 6.19 -8.00
CA TYR A 168 -16.75 6.08 -6.98
C TYR A 168 -15.34 6.02 -7.58
N LEU A 169 -15.11 5.17 -8.59
CA LEU A 169 -13.79 5.04 -9.23
C LEU A 169 -13.32 6.35 -9.88
N GLN A 170 -14.23 7.18 -10.40
CA GLN A 170 -13.91 8.50 -10.97
C GLN A 170 -13.71 9.58 -9.92
N GLY A 171 -14.52 9.57 -8.86
CA GLY A 171 -14.69 10.71 -7.96
C GLY A 171 -14.13 10.53 -6.55
N ASN A 172 -13.61 9.36 -6.19
CA ASN A 172 -13.07 9.15 -4.85
C ASN A 172 -11.81 9.99 -4.60
N SER A 173 -11.45 10.14 -3.33
CA SER A 173 -10.34 10.96 -2.86
C SER A 173 -9.02 10.20 -2.70
N ILE A 174 -9.02 8.88 -2.92
CA ILE A 174 -7.87 7.99 -2.73
C ILE A 174 -7.11 7.88 -4.06
N ARG A 175 -7.78 7.38 -5.09
CA ARG A 175 -7.22 7.12 -6.42
C ARG A 175 -8.33 7.20 -7.46
N GLN A 176 -8.26 8.25 -8.28
CA GLN A 176 -9.23 8.48 -9.35
C GLN A 176 -8.76 7.80 -10.63
N TYR A 177 -9.72 7.18 -11.32
CA TYR A 177 -9.52 6.53 -12.60
C TYR A 177 -10.33 7.23 -13.68
N SER A 178 -9.79 7.28 -14.90
CA SER A 178 -10.48 7.77 -16.09
C SER A 178 -10.86 6.60 -16.98
N THR A 179 -12.03 6.67 -17.62
CA THR A 179 -12.49 5.69 -18.62
C THR A 179 -11.78 5.83 -19.97
N THR A 180 -10.87 6.79 -20.11
CA THR A 180 -10.17 7.11 -21.37
C THR A 180 -8.66 7.08 -21.18
N ARG A 181 -8.17 6.39 -20.15
CA ARG A 181 -6.72 6.31 -19.90
C ARG A 181 -6.06 5.44 -20.96
N TYR A 182 -6.66 4.29 -21.24
CA TYR A 182 -6.25 3.43 -22.33
C TYR A 182 -7.17 3.67 -23.52
N SER A 183 -6.63 3.55 -24.72
CA SER A 183 -7.42 3.63 -25.94
C SER A 183 -8.34 2.42 -26.06
N ASP A 184 -9.59 2.65 -26.45
CA ASP A 184 -10.55 1.59 -26.79
C ASP A 184 -10.13 0.93 -28.12
N THR A 185 -9.19 -0.01 -28.03
CA THR A 185 -8.59 -0.74 -29.15
C THR A 185 -8.68 -2.24 -28.92
N GLN A 186 -8.65 -3.03 -30.01
CA GLN A 186 -8.66 -4.48 -29.92
C GLN A 186 -7.48 -5.02 -29.07
N ASP A 187 -6.29 -4.46 -29.21
CA ASP A 187 -5.12 -4.86 -28.39
C ASP A 187 -5.38 -4.69 -26.88
N SER A 188 -6.09 -3.62 -26.50
CA SER A 188 -6.47 -3.37 -25.11
C SER A 188 -7.49 -4.42 -24.62
N HIS A 189 -8.44 -4.77 -25.47
CA HIS A 189 -9.41 -5.84 -25.19
C HIS A 189 -8.75 -7.20 -25.06
N ASP A 190 -7.82 -7.52 -25.95
CA ASP A 190 -7.07 -8.77 -25.94
C ASP A 190 -6.22 -8.90 -24.66
N CYS A 191 -5.61 -7.80 -24.21
CA CYS A 191 -4.91 -7.77 -22.92
C CYS A 191 -5.83 -8.08 -21.73
N CYS A 192 -7.03 -7.48 -21.68
CA CYS A 192 -8.02 -7.76 -20.64
C CYS A 192 -8.49 -9.22 -20.67
N ILE A 193 -8.82 -9.74 -21.86
CA ILE A 193 -9.26 -11.13 -22.06
C ILE A 193 -8.15 -12.11 -21.63
N ALA A 194 -6.91 -11.85 -22.03
CA ALA A 194 -5.76 -12.68 -21.69
C ALA A 194 -5.52 -12.72 -20.17
N ILE A 195 -5.65 -11.60 -19.45
CA ILE A 195 -5.56 -11.59 -17.98
C ILE A 195 -6.72 -12.37 -17.35
N CYS A 196 -7.96 -12.20 -17.85
CA CYS A 196 -9.10 -12.97 -17.35
C CYS A 196 -8.86 -14.48 -17.48
N LYS A 197 -8.40 -14.94 -18.64
CA LYS A 197 -8.02 -16.35 -18.87
C LYS A 197 -6.89 -16.81 -17.96
N ALA A 198 -5.87 -15.98 -17.77
CA ALA A 198 -4.77 -16.28 -16.85
C ALA A 198 -5.25 -16.46 -15.41
N ILE A 199 -6.13 -15.58 -14.91
CA ILE A 199 -6.74 -15.70 -13.57
C ILE A 199 -7.56 -16.99 -13.47
N MET A 200 -8.43 -17.25 -14.45
CA MET A 200 -9.27 -18.46 -14.46
C MET A 200 -8.42 -19.74 -14.45
N GLY A 201 -7.47 -19.88 -15.39
CA GLY A 201 -6.65 -21.09 -15.52
C GLY A 201 -5.60 -21.24 -14.42
N ALA A 202 -4.76 -20.22 -14.22
CA ALA A 202 -3.57 -20.33 -13.36
C ALA A 202 -3.87 -20.14 -11.87
N ILE A 203 -4.99 -19.49 -11.51
CA ILE A 203 -5.37 -19.24 -10.12
C ILE A 203 -6.60 -20.07 -9.74
N ILE A 204 -7.74 -19.90 -10.42
CA ILE A 204 -8.99 -20.54 -10.00
C ILE A 204 -8.93 -22.05 -10.24
N MET A 205 -8.75 -22.48 -11.49
CA MET A 205 -8.81 -23.90 -11.86
C MET A 205 -7.65 -24.69 -11.24
N LYS A 206 -6.42 -24.15 -11.31
CA LYS A 206 -5.23 -24.78 -10.72
C LYS A 206 -5.38 -25.10 -9.23
N ASN A 207 -6.05 -24.24 -8.46
CA ASN A 207 -6.25 -24.44 -7.01
C ASN A 207 -7.53 -25.21 -6.67
N ASN A 208 -8.31 -25.63 -7.68
CA ASN A 208 -9.59 -26.34 -7.50
C ASN A 208 -9.70 -27.55 -8.43
N GLN A 209 -8.65 -28.37 -8.50
CA GLN A 209 -8.56 -29.56 -9.38
C GLN A 209 -9.63 -30.63 -9.14
N SER A 210 -10.26 -30.64 -7.96
CA SER A 210 -11.40 -31.52 -7.68
C SER A 210 -12.68 -31.11 -8.42
N ILE A 211 -12.75 -29.85 -8.88
CA ILE A 211 -13.88 -29.27 -9.59
C ILE A 211 -13.60 -29.20 -11.09
N TYR A 212 -12.33 -28.92 -11.47
CA TYR A 212 -11.93 -28.66 -12.85
C TYR A 212 -10.94 -29.70 -13.38
N THR A 213 -11.25 -30.28 -14.54
CA THR A 213 -10.35 -31.21 -15.23
C THR A 213 -9.35 -30.47 -16.12
N GLU A 214 -8.23 -31.12 -16.46
CA GLU A 214 -7.22 -30.54 -17.36
C GLU A 214 -7.80 -30.24 -18.77
N GLU A 215 -8.73 -31.05 -19.24
CA GLU A 215 -9.43 -30.83 -20.51
C GLU A 215 -10.27 -29.55 -20.47
N GLN A 216 -10.95 -29.28 -19.35
CA GLN A 216 -11.70 -28.04 -19.19
C GLN A 216 -10.77 -26.82 -19.17
N VAL A 217 -9.59 -26.93 -18.55
CA VAL A 217 -8.58 -25.87 -18.59
C VAL A 217 -8.14 -25.60 -20.02
N LYS A 218 -7.85 -26.67 -20.78
CA LYS A 218 -7.44 -26.57 -22.18
C LYS A 218 -8.53 -25.94 -23.04
N GLN A 219 -9.77 -26.38 -22.89
CA GLN A 219 -10.93 -25.82 -23.61
C GLN A 219 -11.10 -24.33 -23.31
N LEU A 220 -10.95 -23.91 -22.05
CA LEU A 220 -11.05 -22.50 -21.68
C LEU A 220 -9.96 -21.64 -22.35
N LEU A 221 -8.74 -22.16 -22.46
CA LEU A 221 -7.63 -21.45 -23.10
C LEU A 221 -7.84 -21.33 -24.61
N GLU A 222 -8.34 -22.40 -25.25
CA GLU A 222 -8.62 -22.49 -26.69
C GLU A 222 -9.89 -21.74 -27.13
N GLN A 223 -10.85 -21.54 -26.22
CA GLN A 223 -12.08 -20.81 -26.53
C GLN A 223 -11.78 -19.36 -26.91
N GLU A 224 -12.05 -18.96 -28.15
CA GLU A 224 -11.97 -17.56 -28.56
C GLU A 224 -13.09 -16.77 -27.87
N GLU A 225 -12.72 -15.93 -26.92
CA GLU A 225 -13.68 -15.05 -26.26
C GLU A 225 -14.04 -13.89 -27.19
N THR A 226 -15.34 -13.67 -27.34
CA THR A 226 -15.86 -12.68 -28.29
C THR A 226 -15.82 -11.25 -27.76
N SER A 227 -15.69 -11.07 -26.44
CA SER A 227 -15.68 -9.74 -25.80
C SER A 227 -15.02 -9.75 -24.41
N VAL A 228 -14.60 -8.57 -23.95
CA VAL A 228 -14.07 -8.38 -22.59
C VAL A 228 -15.16 -8.67 -21.54
N GLU A 229 -16.40 -8.27 -21.81
CA GLU A 229 -17.55 -8.50 -20.94
C GLU A 229 -17.82 -9.99 -20.71
N ALA A 230 -17.74 -10.82 -21.75
CA ALA A 230 -17.94 -12.25 -21.64
C ALA A 230 -16.84 -12.90 -20.78
N ALA A 231 -15.58 -12.53 -21.01
CA ALA A 231 -14.44 -13.01 -20.23
C ALA A 231 -14.55 -12.60 -18.73
N LEU A 232 -14.96 -11.36 -18.45
CA LEU A 232 -15.18 -10.87 -17.09
C LEU A 232 -16.36 -11.56 -16.40
N ASP A 233 -17.47 -11.82 -17.12
CA ASP A 233 -18.62 -12.54 -16.56
C ASP A 233 -18.27 -13.99 -16.23
N GLN A 234 -17.57 -14.68 -17.12
CA GLN A 234 -17.12 -16.05 -16.90
C GLN A 234 -16.15 -16.13 -15.71
N MET A 235 -15.13 -15.26 -15.70
CA MET A 235 -14.18 -15.17 -14.58
C MET A 235 -14.91 -14.88 -13.26
N GLY A 236 -15.90 -13.98 -13.28
CA GLY A 236 -16.68 -13.65 -12.10
C GLY A 236 -17.51 -14.81 -11.57
N ARG A 237 -18.18 -15.57 -12.45
CA ARG A 237 -18.92 -16.78 -12.08
C ARG A 237 -18.00 -17.86 -11.50
N MET A 238 -16.80 -18.00 -12.03
CA MET A 238 -15.82 -18.97 -11.53
C MET A 238 -15.21 -18.54 -10.19
N GLY A 239 -14.97 -17.25 -9.98
CA GLY A 239 -14.39 -16.74 -8.73
C GLY A 239 -15.37 -16.64 -7.57
N LEU A 240 -16.66 -16.40 -7.85
CA LEU A 240 -17.68 -16.13 -6.83
C LEU A 240 -17.81 -17.24 -5.77
N PRO A 241 -17.83 -18.55 -6.09
CA PRO A 241 -17.90 -19.62 -5.09
C PRO A 241 -16.75 -19.59 -4.07
N HIS A 242 -15.60 -19.03 -4.45
CA HIS A 242 -14.39 -18.99 -3.63
C HIS A 242 -14.17 -17.64 -2.95
N TRP A 243 -14.96 -16.60 -3.28
CA TRP A 243 -14.68 -15.20 -2.89
C TRP A 243 -14.55 -14.98 -1.38
N ARG A 244 -15.28 -15.75 -0.58
CA ARG A 244 -15.30 -15.62 0.90
C ARG A 244 -14.28 -16.51 1.61
N THR A 245 -13.54 -17.34 0.88
CA THR A 245 -12.56 -18.25 1.46
C THR A 245 -11.31 -17.48 1.88
N LEU A 246 -10.75 -17.83 3.03
CA LEU A 246 -9.58 -17.15 3.61
C LEU A 246 -8.25 -17.80 3.18
N SER A 247 -8.15 -18.31 1.95
CA SER A 247 -6.91 -18.90 1.42
C SER A 247 -6.05 -17.87 0.69
N ASP A 248 -4.74 -18.09 0.69
CA ASP A 248 -3.77 -17.19 0.03
C ASP A 248 -4.07 -17.01 -1.46
N TYR A 249 -4.40 -18.10 -2.18
CA TYR A 249 -4.73 -18.01 -3.61
C TYR A 249 -6.01 -17.18 -3.86
N VAL A 250 -6.96 -17.15 -2.92
CA VAL A 250 -8.18 -16.35 -3.04
C VAL A 250 -7.90 -14.87 -2.81
N LEU A 251 -6.93 -14.53 -1.96
CA LEU A 251 -6.43 -13.16 -1.87
C LEU A 251 -5.86 -12.70 -3.22
N HIS A 252 -4.99 -13.53 -3.84
CA HIS A 252 -4.44 -13.24 -5.16
C HIS A 252 -5.52 -13.15 -6.23
N MET A 253 -6.48 -14.08 -6.24
CA MET A 253 -7.63 -14.03 -7.15
C MET A 253 -8.38 -12.70 -7.05
N ARG A 254 -8.77 -12.27 -5.83
CA ARG A 254 -9.50 -11.02 -5.61
C ARG A 254 -8.71 -9.80 -6.08
N MET A 255 -7.42 -9.75 -5.77
CA MET A 255 -6.51 -8.70 -6.22
C MET A 255 -6.45 -8.62 -7.76
N TYR A 256 -6.22 -9.74 -8.45
CA TYR A 256 -6.11 -9.72 -9.92
C TYR A 256 -7.46 -9.50 -10.61
N VAL A 257 -8.57 -9.97 -10.03
CA VAL A 257 -9.92 -9.64 -10.51
C VAL A 257 -10.16 -8.14 -10.43
N LEU A 258 -9.74 -7.48 -9.33
CA LEU A 258 -9.81 -6.03 -9.22
C LEU A 258 -8.91 -5.34 -10.25
N VAL A 259 -7.67 -5.83 -10.45
CA VAL A 259 -6.76 -5.30 -11.48
C VAL A 259 -7.42 -5.30 -12.86
N VAL A 260 -7.94 -6.44 -13.33
CA VAL A 260 -8.52 -6.52 -14.68
C VAL A 260 -9.82 -5.72 -14.80
N THR A 261 -10.60 -5.62 -13.73
CA THR A 261 -11.78 -4.73 -13.64
C THR A 261 -11.38 -3.28 -13.84
N LEU A 262 -10.33 -2.82 -13.16
CA LEU A 262 -9.82 -1.45 -13.28
C LEU A 262 -9.19 -1.18 -14.64
N MET A 263 -8.55 -2.18 -15.26
CA MET A 263 -8.03 -2.08 -16.64
C MET A 263 -9.17 -1.91 -17.63
N ALA A 264 -10.19 -2.78 -17.58
CA ALA A 264 -11.38 -2.69 -18.44
C ALA A 264 -12.11 -1.36 -18.25
N PHE A 265 -12.25 -0.88 -17.02
CA PHE A 265 -12.80 0.44 -16.71
C PHE A 265 -12.02 1.56 -17.41
N GLN A 266 -10.68 1.50 -17.34
CA GLN A 266 -9.79 2.52 -17.91
C GLN A 266 -9.70 2.51 -19.44
N SER A 267 -10.07 1.40 -20.07
CA SER A 267 -10.22 1.26 -21.52
C SER A 267 -11.61 1.65 -22.04
N GLY A 268 -12.55 2.00 -21.15
CA GLY A 268 -13.88 2.47 -21.55
C GLY A 268 -14.91 1.35 -21.77
N VAL A 269 -14.60 0.12 -21.38
CA VAL A 269 -15.53 -1.03 -21.49
C VAL A 269 -16.81 -0.74 -20.69
N LYS A 270 -17.98 -0.83 -21.33
CA LYS A 270 -19.25 -0.39 -20.73
C LYS A 270 -19.64 -1.25 -19.52
N ASN A 271 -19.54 -2.57 -19.64
CA ASN A 271 -19.81 -3.50 -18.54
C ASN A 271 -18.49 -4.10 -18.02
N TYR A 272 -17.58 -3.22 -17.60
CA TYR A 272 -16.23 -3.56 -17.13
C TYR A 272 -16.18 -4.43 -15.84
N VAL A 273 -17.32 -4.83 -15.29
CA VAL A 273 -17.43 -5.72 -14.13
C VAL A 273 -18.66 -6.61 -14.25
N SER A 274 -18.51 -7.89 -13.89
CA SER A 274 -19.66 -8.79 -13.80
C SER A 274 -20.58 -8.36 -12.65
N PRO A 275 -21.91 -8.25 -12.86
CA PRO A 275 -22.85 -7.83 -11.81
C PRO A 275 -22.78 -8.68 -10.54
N VAL A 276 -22.45 -9.97 -10.66
CA VAL A 276 -22.38 -10.89 -9.50
C VAL A 276 -21.18 -10.64 -8.60
N LEU A 277 -20.16 -9.92 -9.08
CA LEU A 277 -18.96 -9.59 -8.32
C LEU A 277 -19.01 -8.21 -7.64
N ILE A 278 -20.00 -7.37 -7.95
CA ILE A 278 -20.02 -5.97 -7.49
C ILE A 278 -19.90 -5.87 -5.96
N ASP A 279 -20.69 -6.66 -5.22
CA ASP A 279 -20.66 -6.65 -3.74
C ASP A 279 -19.30 -7.10 -3.19
N GLY A 280 -18.69 -8.10 -3.83
CA GLY A 280 -17.37 -8.61 -3.45
C GLY A 280 -16.26 -7.61 -3.72
N LEU A 281 -16.27 -7.04 -4.93
CA LEU A 281 -15.31 -6.04 -5.38
C LEU A 281 -15.45 -4.70 -4.66
N GLN A 282 -16.64 -4.32 -4.22
CA GLN A 282 -16.83 -3.13 -3.39
C GLN A 282 -15.94 -3.20 -2.15
N THR A 283 -15.91 -4.35 -1.47
CA THR A 283 -15.07 -4.53 -0.28
C THR A 283 -13.60 -4.40 -0.65
N GLU A 284 -13.16 -5.09 -1.70
CA GLU A 284 -11.76 -5.04 -2.15
C GLU A 284 -11.34 -3.64 -2.59
N ILE A 285 -12.18 -2.90 -3.33
CA ILE A 285 -11.93 -1.51 -3.72
C ILE A 285 -11.78 -0.63 -2.49
N LEU A 286 -12.66 -0.75 -1.50
CA LEU A 286 -12.58 0.08 -0.30
C LEU A 286 -11.36 -0.25 0.57
N ASP A 287 -10.91 -1.50 0.56
CA ASP A 287 -9.82 -1.97 1.42
C ASP A 287 -8.43 -1.82 0.79
N THR A 288 -8.33 -1.83 -0.53
CA THR A 288 -7.05 -2.07 -1.21
C THR A 288 -6.64 -1.00 -2.23
N LEU A 289 -7.55 -0.12 -2.68
CA LEU A 289 -7.27 0.82 -3.78
C LEU A 289 -6.09 1.78 -3.54
N GLU A 290 -5.73 2.00 -2.28
CA GLU A 290 -4.59 2.84 -1.90
C GLU A 290 -3.23 2.20 -2.19
N PHE A 291 -3.15 0.87 -2.29
CA PHE A 291 -1.89 0.18 -2.51
C PHE A 291 -1.21 0.60 -3.82
N ALA A 292 0.11 0.58 -3.81
CA ALA A 292 0.93 0.99 -4.95
C ALA A 292 0.73 0.10 -6.19
N HIS A 293 0.34 -1.18 -6.02
CA HIS A 293 0.14 -2.07 -7.16
C HIS A 293 -1.03 -1.64 -8.07
N PHE A 294 -2.01 -0.90 -7.56
CA PHE A 294 -3.09 -0.32 -8.37
C PHE A 294 -2.72 1.02 -9.03
N GLN A 295 -1.46 1.45 -8.90
CA GLN A 295 -0.91 2.53 -9.70
C GLN A 295 -0.46 1.96 -11.05
N PHE A 296 -1.35 2.03 -12.04
CA PHE A 296 -1.02 1.58 -13.39
C PHE A 296 -0.09 2.55 -14.11
N ASP A 297 0.57 2.04 -15.14
CA ASP A 297 1.44 2.81 -16.04
C ASP A 297 0.61 3.60 -17.07
N GLN A 298 1.26 4.47 -17.84
CA GLN A 298 0.57 5.16 -18.94
C GLN A 298 0.22 4.18 -20.07
N ASP A 299 1.02 3.13 -20.23
CA ASP A 299 0.89 2.13 -21.28
C ASP A 299 0.21 0.85 -20.75
N MET A 300 -0.79 0.38 -21.51
CA MET A 300 -1.56 -0.81 -21.16
C MET A 300 -0.73 -2.08 -21.29
N GLN A 301 0.15 -2.16 -22.30
CA GLN A 301 0.98 -3.34 -22.52
C GLN A 301 1.97 -3.55 -21.37
N THR A 302 2.55 -2.47 -20.85
CA THR A 302 3.43 -2.50 -19.68
C THR A 302 2.68 -3.00 -18.43
N THR A 303 1.48 -2.48 -18.21
CA THR A 303 0.60 -2.93 -17.11
C THR A 303 0.23 -4.41 -17.26
N PHE A 304 -0.15 -4.83 -18.47
CA PHE A 304 -0.43 -6.22 -18.81
C PHE A 304 0.77 -7.13 -18.53
N ASN A 305 1.95 -6.79 -19.07
CA ASN A 305 3.17 -7.58 -18.91
C ASN A 305 3.57 -7.73 -17.44
N LYS A 306 3.34 -6.69 -16.62
CA LYS A 306 3.57 -6.74 -15.18
C LYS A 306 2.69 -7.81 -14.52
N PHE A 307 1.38 -7.69 -14.65
CA PHE A 307 0.44 -8.58 -13.94
C PHE A 307 0.41 -9.99 -14.52
N TYR A 308 0.50 -10.12 -15.84
CA TYR A 308 0.61 -11.43 -16.49
C TYR A 308 1.84 -12.19 -15.97
N ARG A 309 3.00 -11.51 -15.91
CA ARG A 309 4.21 -12.08 -15.32
C ARG A 309 4.01 -12.43 -13.85
N GLU A 310 3.40 -11.56 -13.03
CA GLU A 310 3.14 -11.86 -11.62
C GLU A 310 2.27 -13.11 -11.43
N ILE A 311 1.18 -13.27 -12.20
CA ILE A 311 0.30 -14.45 -12.17
C ILE A 311 1.09 -15.74 -12.46
N PHE A 312 1.98 -15.73 -13.46
CA PHE A 312 2.76 -16.92 -13.84
C PHE A 312 4.10 -17.08 -13.09
N HIS A 313 4.64 -16.04 -12.45
CA HIS A 313 5.82 -16.16 -11.60
C HIS A 313 5.48 -16.59 -10.18
N ASP A 314 4.33 -16.17 -9.67
CA ASP A 314 3.88 -16.55 -8.33
C ASP A 314 3.55 -18.05 -8.24
N THR A 315 3.26 -18.68 -9.38
CA THR A 315 3.13 -20.15 -9.46
C THR A 315 4.47 -20.89 -9.37
N LYS A 316 5.60 -20.24 -9.72
CA LYS A 316 6.95 -20.82 -9.63
C LYS A 316 7.66 -20.46 -8.32
N SER A 317 7.33 -19.35 -7.67
CA SER A 317 7.84 -19.00 -6.33
C SER A 317 7.38 -20.02 -5.29
N HIS A 318 6.16 -20.57 -5.42
CA HIS A 318 5.68 -21.65 -4.56
C HIS A 318 6.45 -22.97 -4.78
N GLU A 319 6.79 -23.32 -6.04
CA GLU A 319 7.69 -24.44 -6.33
C GLU A 319 9.12 -24.19 -5.83
N LYS A 320 9.65 -22.97 -5.96
CA LYS A 320 10.96 -22.61 -5.41
C LYS A 320 10.97 -22.64 -3.89
N ALA A 321 9.91 -22.20 -3.21
CA ALA A 321 9.75 -22.30 -1.77
C ALA A 321 9.66 -23.78 -1.33
N LYS A 322 8.96 -24.63 -2.11
CA LYS A 322 8.91 -26.08 -1.91
C LYS A 322 10.27 -26.77 -2.13
N VAL A 323 11.04 -26.33 -3.14
CA VAL A 323 12.41 -26.81 -3.41
C VAL A 323 13.38 -26.34 -2.33
N MET A 324 13.29 -25.09 -1.87
CA MET A 324 14.08 -24.59 -0.73
C MET A 324 13.76 -25.37 0.55
N PHE A 325 12.48 -25.61 0.81
CA PHE A 325 12.02 -26.42 1.95
C PHE A 325 12.54 -27.87 1.87
N ASN A 326 12.51 -28.49 0.70
CA ASN A 326 13.05 -29.84 0.48
C ASN A 326 14.59 -29.89 0.57
N MET A 327 15.29 -28.85 0.09
CA MET A 327 16.75 -28.70 0.28
C MET A 327 17.11 -28.55 1.77
N MET A 328 16.32 -27.80 2.54
CA MET A 328 16.53 -27.64 3.97
C MET A 328 16.31 -28.95 4.74
N GLN A 329 15.39 -29.82 4.30
CA GLN A 329 15.21 -31.16 4.87
C GLN A 329 16.36 -32.13 4.54
N THR A 330 16.93 -32.05 3.33
CA THR A 330 18.05 -32.91 2.92
C THR A 330 19.38 -32.54 3.60
N LEU A 331 19.49 -31.33 4.14
CA LEU A 331 20.68 -30.83 4.84
C LEU A 331 20.69 -31.14 6.35
N ASN A 332 19.70 -31.88 6.88
CA ASN A 332 19.67 -32.35 8.28
C ASN A 332 19.87 -31.25 9.34
N LEU A 333 19.35 -30.04 9.07
CA LEU A 333 19.30 -28.98 10.07
C LEU A 333 18.33 -29.40 11.19
N ASP A 334 18.75 -29.27 12.45
CA ASP A 334 17.97 -29.77 13.58
C ASP A 334 16.76 -28.87 13.87
N PHE A 335 15.55 -29.39 13.61
CA PHE A 335 14.31 -28.63 13.54
C PHE A 335 13.50 -28.63 14.85
N ASP A 336 13.99 -29.28 15.90
CA ASP A 336 13.20 -29.52 17.13
C ASP A 336 13.03 -28.28 18.02
N ASN A 337 13.63 -27.14 17.66
CA ASN A 337 13.58 -25.91 18.45
C ASN A 337 12.82 -24.72 17.81
N ILE A 338 12.10 -24.92 16.70
CA ILE A 338 11.36 -23.81 16.03
C ILE A 338 9.85 -23.90 16.33
N PRO A 339 9.26 -22.93 17.06
CA PRO A 339 7.82 -22.89 17.32
C PRO A 339 7.02 -22.70 16.03
N ASN A 340 5.95 -23.49 15.85
CA ASN A 340 5.06 -23.59 14.66
C ASN A 340 5.52 -24.49 13.50
N MET A 341 6.60 -25.27 13.65
CA MET A 341 7.00 -26.24 12.62
C MET A 341 5.99 -27.36 12.36
N GLU A 342 5.20 -27.79 13.35
CA GLU A 342 4.08 -28.74 13.14
C GLU A 342 3.05 -28.23 12.12
N LYS A 343 2.73 -26.93 12.15
CA LYS A 343 1.76 -26.31 11.21
C LYS A 343 2.31 -26.25 9.80
N LEU A 344 3.60 -25.93 9.64
CA LEU A 344 4.28 -25.94 8.35
C LEU A 344 4.41 -27.38 7.79
N LYS A 345 4.76 -28.36 8.64
CA LYS A 345 4.76 -29.78 8.26
C LYS A 345 3.39 -30.28 7.82
N GLN A 346 2.30 -29.82 8.46
CA GLN A 346 0.91 -30.15 8.07
C GLN A 346 0.44 -29.43 6.79
N LEU A 347 0.98 -28.25 6.49
CA LEU A 347 0.68 -27.49 5.27
C LEU A 347 1.34 -28.09 4.02
N PHE A 348 2.46 -28.80 4.17
CA PHE A 348 3.26 -29.34 3.06
C PHE A 348 3.29 -30.88 2.96
N SER A 349 2.65 -31.60 3.91
CA SER A 349 2.46 -33.06 3.85
C SER A 349 1.15 -33.51 3.17
N LYS A 350 0.39 -32.55 2.62
CA LYS A 350 -0.66 -32.76 1.63
C LYS A 350 -0.20 -32.16 0.31
#